data_AF-A0A672LC05-F1
#
_entry.id   AF-A0A672LC05-F1
#
_cell.length_a   1.000
_cell.length_b   1.000
_cell.length_c   1.000
_cell.angle_alpha   90.00
_cell.angle_beta   90.00
_cell.angle_gamma   90.00
#
_symmetry.space_group_name_H-M   'P 1'
#
loop_
_entity.id
_entity.type
_entity.pdbx_description
1 polymer ?
#
loop_
_entity_poly.entity_id
_entity_poly.type
_entity_poly.pdbx_seq_one_letter_code
_entity_poly.pdbx_strand_id
1 'polypeptide(L)'
;MASAADGIGSLGTEQSHITVPVADPGAWATAMNNLGIVPMGLTGQQLVSDSICIQGFDPNLGIITPINPMMAGISLVQSHPVAAELPVIKEIIHCKNCTLFPQNPNLPPPSTRERPPGCKTVFVGGLPENATEEIVKEVFDQCGEIVAIRKSKKNFCHIRFIEEFMVDKALYLSGYRMRIGSSTDKKDSGRIHVDFAQARDDLYEWECKQRLLAREERHRRKIQEDWLRPPSPPPIMHFSEHEAALLAEKLKDDNKFSDATAVLFTWIDRGEVNRRTANHFYSMIQSANSHVRRLMNEKAQHEEEMELAKEHFKNSLLAILTQFEQITAVFTAATRQKAWDHFSKAQRKNIDIWRKQSEELRNAHSEDIMGIRREEEMEMSDEDLEENPCKKMRMEDTVLSAQTCALREENDSLRWQLDAYRNEVELLKKEQGKMYRTEEDHTQEQQLHFLQQTMQNMQQQLLRLQEELKGKELELEQAKDEQHYLEGEVLSLREKLLNAMESVDLTNHNSEGHEKGVNGTAALYHHREKNNDAVIWGPLRSEKEALLLGIISTFLHVHPFGANIEYLWSYIQRLDTKISAGELERLMVRLPNMFQQEFSGVGATLEKRWKFCGFETLKSV
;
A
#
# COMPACT_ATOMS: atom_id res chain seq x y z
N MET A 1 -15.78 28.14 -67.27
CA MET A 1 -14.36 28.31 -67.67
C MET A 1 -13.56 28.61 -66.41
N ALA A 2 -12.41 27.95 -66.21
CA ALA A 2 -11.43 28.15 -65.14
C ALA A 2 -11.91 27.96 -63.66
N SER A 3 -11.09 27.47 -62.72
CA SER A 3 -10.44 26.14 -62.59
C SER A 3 -9.43 26.15 -61.41
N ALA A 4 -9.76 25.46 -60.31
CA ALA A 4 -8.90 24.87 -59.26
C ALA A 4 -9.87 24.16 -58.26
N ALA A 5 -9.85 22.86 -57.96
CA ALA A 5 -8.79 22.00 -57.40
C ALA A 5 -8.34 22.48 -56.00
N ASP A 6 -8.37 21.71 -54.90
CA ASP A 6 -8.80 20.32 -54.61
C ASP A 6 -9.12 20.21 -53.09
N GLY A 7 -9.72 19.10 -52.61
CA GLY A 7 -9.61 18.70 -51.20
C GLY A 7 -10.85 18.09 -50.53
N ILE A 8 -10.76 16.82 -50.14
CA ILE A 8 -11.74 16.10 -49.29
C ILE A 8 -11.16 15.92 -47.88
N GLY A 9 -11.98 16.15 -46.84
CA GLY A 9 -11.74 15.75 -45.44
C GLY A 9 -13.05 15.89 -44.66
N SER A 10 -13.71 14.80 -44.27
CA SER A 10 -13.45 14.03 -43.03
C SER A 10 -13.60 14.87 -41.76
N LEU A 11 -14.83 15.00 -41.26
CA LEU A 11 -15.11 15.51 -39.92
C LEU A 11 -14.72 14.45 -38.88
N GLY A 12 -13.50 14.59 -38.35
CA GLY A 12 -13.08 13.92 -37.12
C GLY A 12 -13.56 14.68 -35.88
N THR A 13 -13.85 13.95 -34.82
CA THR A 13 -14.09 14.49 -33.48
C THR A 13 -12.83 15.17 -32.93
N GLU A 14 -12.84 16.50 -32.83
CA GLU A 14 -11.78 17.22 -32.08
C GLU A 14 -11.95 17.00 -30.58
N GLN A 15 -11.04 16.25 -29.98
CA GLN A 15 -10.80 16.29 -28.53
C GLN A 15 -9.95 17.52 -28.22
N SER A 16 -10.48 18.41 -27.38
CA SER A 16 -9.75 19.57 -26.88
C SER A 16 -8.59 19.15 -25.98
N HIS A 17 -7.36 19.31 -26.47
CA HIS A 17 -6.16 19.19 -25.64
C HIS A 17 -6.12 20.30 -24.58
N ILE A 18 -6.37 19.95 -23.31
CA ILE A 18 -6.08 20.83 -22.18
C ILE A 18 -4.57 20.90 -21.99
N THR A 19 -3.97 22.01 -22.45
CA THR A 19 -2.56 22.34 -22.21
C THR A 19 -2.42 23.02 -20.86
N VAL A 20 -1.75 22.38 -19.90
CA VAL A 20 -1.49 22.98 -18.57
C VAL A 20 -0.38 24.04 -18.71
N PRO A 21 -0.61 25.32 -18.35
CA PRO A 21 0.45 26.33 -18.38
C PRO A 21 1.38 26.17 -17.17
N VAL A 22 2.68 26.07 -17.45
CA VAL A 22 3.74 26.08 -16.42
C VAL A 22 3.82 27.47 -15.79
N ALA A 23 3.71 27.56 -14.47
CA ALA A 23 3.76 28.83 -13.75
C ALA A 23 5.18 29.43 -13.73
N ASP A 24 5.26 30.73 -14.02
CA ASP A 24 6.50 31.51 -14.09
C ASP A 24 7.05 31.83 -12.67
N PRO A 25 8.31 31.46 -12.33
CA PRO A 25 8.90 31.72 -11.02
C PRO A 25 9.00 33.20 -10.60
N GLY A 26 8.88 34.15 -11.54
CA GLY A 26 9.06 35.59 -11.25
C GLY A 26 7.99 36.23 -10.35
N ALA A 27 6.78 35.66 -10.27
CA ALA A 27 5.65 36.29 -9.57
C ALA A 27 5.83 36.39 -8.04
N TRP A 28 6.49 35.39 -7.43
CA TRP A 28 6.67 35.31 -5.97
C TRP A 28 7.62 36.38 -5.41
N ALA A 29 8.68 36.74 -6.16
CA ALA A 29 9.64 37.76 -5.74
C ALA A 29 9.01 39.16 -5.63
N THR A 30 8.07 39.47 -6.53
CA THR A 30 7.36 40.76 -6.56
C THR A 30 6.34 40.86 -5.41
N ALA A 31 5.69 39.77 -5.04
CA ALA A 31 4.74 39.74 -3.91
C ALA A 31 5.41 40.04 -2.56
N MET A 32 6.60 39.49 -2.31
CA MET A 32 7.33 39.69 -1.05
C MET A 32 7.81 41.14 -0.85
N ASN A 33 8.13 41.86 -1.93
CA ASN A 33 8.63 43.24 -1.83
C ASN A 33 7.52 44.26 -1.47
N ASN A 34 6.27 43.96 -1.84
CA ASN A 34 5.11 44.81 -1.54
C ASN A 34 4.58 44.68 -0.09
N LEU A 35 5.11 43.73 0.69
CA LEU A 35 4.70 43.47 2.08
C LEU A 35 5.63 44.10 3.15
N GLY A 36 6.64 44.86 2.74
CA GLY A 36 7.38 45.76 3.65
C GLY A 36 8.31 45.09 4.68
N ILE A 37 8.62 43.80 4.54
CA ILE A 37 9.56 43.10 5.42
C ILE A 37 10.97 43.18 4.84
N VAL A 38 11.77 44.09 5.40
CA VAL A 38 13.17 44.33 4.99
C VAL A 38 14.12 43.33 5.68
N PRO A 39 14.97 42.58 4.96
CA PRO A 39 16.03 41.78 5.58
C PRO A 39 17.09 42.69 6.21
N MET A 40 17.35 42.53 7.51
CA MET A 40 18.31 43.35 8.25
C MET A 40 19.75 42.87 8.00
N GLY A 41 20.63 43.75 7.50
CA GLY A 41 21.96 43.38 7.02
C GLY A 41 23.14 43.94 7.83
N LEU A 42 24.15 43.06 8.02
CA LEU A 42 25.59 43.31 7.93
C LEU A 42 26.30 44.34 8.84
N THR A 43 27.24 43.83 9.66
CA THR A 43 28.69 44.19 9.71
C THR A 43 29.43 43.04 10.43
N GLY A 44 30.67 42.62 10.14
CA GLY A 44 31.60 42.89 9.04
C GLY A 44 32.96 42.17 9.29
N GLN A 45 33.75 41.91 8.23
CA GLN A 45 35.16 41.41 8.21
C GLN A 45 35.46 40.03 8.88
N GLN A 46 35.82 38.96 8.15
CA GLN A 46 36.99 38.70 7.27
C GLN A 46 38.11 37.94 8.00
N LEU A 47 38.31 36.65 7.65
CA LEU A 47 39.61 35.96 7.49
C LEU A 47 39.37 34.59 6.79
N VAL A 48 40.26 34.28 5.83
CA VAL A 48 40.59 32.97 5.17
C VAL A 48 40.37 31.70 6.02
N SER A 49 40.15 30.46 5.53
CA SER A 49 40.10 29.79 4.20
C SER A 49 39.53 28.36 4.41
N ASP A 50 39.23 27.47 3.45
CA ASP A 50 39.34 27.42 1.97
C ASP A 50 38.24 26.49 1.38
N SER A 51 38.21 26.30 0.04
CA SER A 51 37.14 25.64 -0.73
C SER A 51 37.15 24.10 -0.80
N ILE A 52 35.98 23.50 -1.05
CA ILE A 52 35.75 22.51 -2.14
C ILE A 52 34.35 22.75 -2.70
N CYS A 53 34.23 22.90 -4.03
CA CYS A 53 32.97 23.12 -4.73
C CYS A 53 32.48 21.82 -5.39
N ILE A 54 31.17 21.59 -5.40
CA ILE A 54 30.55 20.61 -6.30
C ILE A 54 30.11 21.34 -7.58
N GLN A 55 30.67 20.94 -8.72
CA GLN A 55 30.16 21.33 -10.04
C GLN A 55 29.13 20.30 -10.52
N GLY A 56 28.03 20.79 -11.10
CA GLY A 56 27.09 19.94 -11.83
C GLY A 56 27.65 19.51 -13.19
N PHE A 57 27.08 18.44 -13.75
CA PHE A 57 27.37 17.96 -15.10
C PHE A 57 26.08 17.90 -15.91
N ASP A 58 26.15 18.40 -17.15
CA ASP A 58 25.06 18.43 -18.14
C ASP A 58 25.37 17.41 -19.26
N PRO A 59 24.40 16.70 -19.86
CA PRO A 59 24.68 15.52 -20.65
C PRO A 59 24.73 15.81 -22.16
N ASN A 60 25.93 15.82 -22.75
CA ASN A 60 26.09 15.56 -24.18
C ASN A 60 27.53 15.21 -24.56
N LEU A 61 27.74 13.95 -24.99
CA LEU A 61 28.68 13.45 -26.00
C LEU A 61 28.95 11.96 -25.75
N GLY A 62 28.53 11.10 -26.68
CA GLY A 62 28.93 9.69 -26.67
C GLY A 62 30.18 9.45 -27.53
N ILE A 63 30.96 8.42 -27.18
CA ILE A 63 31.54 7.43 -28.12
C ILE A 63 32.21 6.29 -27.32
N ILE A 64 31.64 5.09 -27.46
CA ILE A 64 32.26 3.75 -27.53
C ILE A 64 33.62 3.52 -26.84
N THR A 65 33.64 2.67 -25.82
CA THR A 65 34.51 1.46 -25.73
C THR A 65 34.04 0.54 -24.59
N PRO A 66 34.24 -0.79 -24.67
CA PRO A 66 33.73 -1.73 -23.67
C PRO A 66 34.72 -1.91 -22.51
N ILE A 67 34.31 -1.58 -21.28
CA ILE A 67 35.06 -1.91 -20.05
C ILE A 67 34.24 -2.86 -19.19
N ASN A 68 34.89 -3.97 -18.81
CA ASN A 68 34.34 -5.10 -18.08
C ASN A 68 34.31 -4.80 -16.55
N PRO A 69 33.14 -4.75 -15.88
CA PRO A 69 33.09 -4.51 -14.44
C PRO A 69 33.19 -5.82 -13.66
N MET A 70 34.41 -6.18 -13.25
CA MET A 70 34.62 -7.10 -12.13
C MET A 70 34.97 -6.29 -10.87
N MET A 71 34.30 -6.61 -9.76
CA MET A 71 34.60 -6.18 -8.38
C MET A 71 34.76 -4.67 -8.13
N ALA A 72 33.69 -4.06 -7.62
CA ALA A 72 33.78 -2.97 -6.65
C ALA A 72 33.05 -3.42 -5.38
N GLY A 73 33.63 -3.16 -4.21
CA GLY A 73 33.27 -3.85 -2.96
C GLY A 73 31.89 -3.51 -2.40
N ILE A 74 31.16 -4.54 -1.99
CA ILE A 74 30.18 -4.42 -0.92
C ILE A 74 30.97 -4.17 0.37
N SER A 75 31.04 -2.92 0.82
CA SER A 75 31.64 -2.55 2.09
C SER A 75 30.79 -1.51 2.82
N LEU A 76 29.63 -1.97 3.28
CA LEU A 76 28.82 -1.31 4.32
C LEU A 76 28.55 -2.32 5.45
N VAL A 77 29.63 -2.87 6.02
CA VAL A 77 29.58 -3.36 7.39
C VAL A 77 29.47 -2.12 8.28
N GLN A 78 28.27 -1.85 8.80
CA GLN A 78 28.12 -0.89 9.89
C GLN A 78 28.97 -1.37 11.06
N SER A 79 30.02 -0.61 11.37
CA SER A 79 30.83 -0.79 12.58
C SER A 79 29.91 -0.68 13.78
N HIS A 80 29.60 -1.83 14.40
CA HIS A 80 28.92 -1.85 15.69
C HIS A 80 29.83 -1.15 16.71
N PRO A 81 29.27 -0.38 17.67
CA PRO A 81 30.07 0.24 18.70
C PRO A 81 30.83 -0.85 19.48
N VAL A 82 32.12 -0.62 19.68
CA VAL A 82 33.00 -1.55 20.39
C VAL A 82 32.49 -1.70 21.83
N ALA A 83 31.81 -2.80 22.11
CA ALA A 83 31.53 -3.21 23.47
C ALA A 83 32.87 -3.45 24.18
N ALA A 84 33.05 -2.86 25.36
CA ALA A 84 34.29 -2.98 26.12
C ALA A 84 34.60 -4.47 26.38
N GLU A 85 35.77 -4.94 25.95
CA GLU A 85 36.19 -6.32 26.17
C GLU A 85 36.30 -6.61 27.67
N LEU A 86 35.38 -7.43 28.18
CA LEU A 86 35.53 -8.05 29.48
C LEU A 86 36.79 -8.95 29.47
N PRO A 87 37.61 -8.99 30.53
CA PRO A 87 38.79 -9.85 30.56
C PRO A 87 38.38 -11.32 30.44
N VAL A 88 38.67 -11.93 29.29
CA VAL A 88 38.32 -13.33 29.04
C VAL A 88 39.25 -14.23 29.85
N ILE A 89 38.76 -14.70 31.00
CA ILE A 89 39.46 -15.67 31.84
C ILE A 89 39.47 -17.02 31.12
N LYS A 90 40.59 -17.32 30.46
CA LYS A 90 40.82 -18.61 29.81
C LYS A 90 41.07 -19.69 30.87
N GLU A 91 40.28 -20.76 30.86
CA GLU A 91 40.42 -21.89 31.81
C GLU A 91 41.55 -22.86 31.44
N ILE A 92 41.97 -23.72 32.38
CA ILE A 92 42.95 -24.79 32.14
C ILE A 92 42.27 -25.99 31.48
N ILE A 93 42.67 -26.31 30.24
CA ILE A 93 42.08 -27.41 29.48
C ILE A 93 42.90 -28.69 29.72
N HIS A 94 42.23 -29.75 30.15
CA HIS A 94 42.83 -31.05 30.43
C HIS A 94 42.48 -32.06 29.33
N CYS A 95 43.49 -32.60 28.65
CA CYS A 95 43.38 -33.70 27.70
C CYS A 95 44.03 -34.97 28.28
N LYS A 96 43.83 -36.14 27.66
CA LYS A 96 44.36 -37.43 28.16
C LYS A 96 45.89 -37.45 28.15
N ASN A 97 46.51 -36.86 27.12
CA ASN A 97 47.96 -36.88 26.94
C ASN A 97 48.66 -35.52 27.20
N CYS A 98 47.90 -34.43 27.39
CA CYS A 98 48.47 -33.10 27.65
C CYS A 98 47.55 -32.17 28.44
N THR A 99 48.11 -31.11 29.00
CA THR A 99 47.34 -30.02 29.65
C THR A 99 47.71 -28.69 29.02
N LEU A 100 46.70 -27.87 28.72
CA LEU A 100 46.86 -26.51 28.20
C LEU A 100 46.61 -25.50 29.32
N PHE A 101 47.66 -24.75 29.70
CA PHE A 101 47.57 -23.67 30.67
C PHE A 101 47.33 -22.32 29.96
N PRO A 102 46.40 -21.48 30.44
CA PRO A 102 46.12 -20.19 29.82
C PRO A 102 47.32 -19.24 29.89
N GLN A 103 47.31 -18.21 29.03
CA GLN A 103 48.24 -17.09 29.15
C GLN A 103 47.80 -16.17 30.30
N ASN A 104 48.76 -15.51 30.97
CA ASN A 104 48.45 -14.47 31.96
C ASN A 104 47.62 -13.36 31.28
N PRO A 105 46.42 -12.99 31.80
CA PRO A 105 45.56 -11.97 31.21
C PRO A 105 46.23 -10.59 31.01
N ASN A 106 47.29 -10.30 31.78
CA ASN A 106 48.03 -9.03 31.70
C ASN A 106 49.04 -8.96 30.54
N LEU A 107 49.08 -9.96 29.65
CA LEU A 107 49.92 -9.97 28.44
C LEU A 107 49.06 -9.70 27.21
N PRO A 108 49.56 -8.96 26.20
CA PRO A 108 48.80 -8.69 24.98
C PRO A 108 48.37 -9.98 24.28
N PRO A 109 47.18 -10.00 23.63
CA PRO A 109 46.72 -11.15 22.89
C PRO A 109 47.69 -11.50 21.75
N PRO A 110 47.81 -12.79 21.37
CA PRO A 110 48.64 -13.20 20.23
C PRO A 110 48.21 -12.48 18.95
N SER A 111 49.18 -11.96 18.19
CA SER A 111 48.92 -11.32 16.90
C SER A 111 48.31 -12.31 15.91
N THR A 112 47.15 -11.98 15.32
CA THR A 112 46.50 -12.76 14.28
C THR A 112 46.59 -12.05 12.93
N ARG A 113 46.52 -12.82 11.83
CA ARG A 113 46.46 -12.29 10.46
C ARG A 113 45.02 -11.91 10.09
N GLU A 114 44.88 -11.21 8.97
CA GLU A 114 43.58 -11.12 8.30
C GLU A 114 43.12 -12.50 7.84
N ARG A 115 41.83 -12.79 8.02
CA ARG A 115 41.18 -14.05 7.64
C ARG A 115 41.10 -14.18 6.10
N PRO A 116 41.73 -15.20 5.48
CA PRO A 116 41.56 -15.45 4.05
C PRO A 116 40.12 -15.84 3.68
N PRO A 117 39.64 -15.54 2.47
CA PRO A 117 38.32 -15.98 2.01
C PRO A 117 38.17 -17.51 2.04
N GLY A 118 37.10 -18.00 2.68
CA GLY A 118 36.82 -19.44 2.81
C GLY A 118 37.77 -20.21 3.72
N CYS A 119 38.54 -19.52 4.58
CA CYS A 119 39.53 -20.14 5.45
C CYS A 119 38.90 -21.20 6.38
N LYS A 120 39.24 -22.47 6.14
CA LYS A 120 38.94 -23.63 7.00
C LYS A 120 40.20 -24.19 7.66
N THR A 121 41.37 -23.71 7.25
CA THR A 121 42.67 -24.18 7.72
C THR A 121 43.30 -23.21 8.73
N VAL A 122 43.70 -23.72 9.91
CA VAL A 122 44.56 -22.98 10.85
C VAL A 122 46.01 -23.37 10.72
N PHE A 123 46.90 -22.42 10.99
CA PHE A 123 48.30 -22.65 11.32
C PHE A 123 48.43 -22.79 12.83
N VAL A 124 49.15 -23.80 13.30
CA VAL A 124 49.46 -23.99 14.73
C VAL A 124 50.98 -24.08 14.88
N GLY A 125 51.59 -23.03 15.43
CA GLY A 125 53.01 -22.95 15.76
C GLY A 125 53.29 -23.17 17.25
N GLY A 126 54.57 -23.35 17.59
CA GLY A 126 55.02 -23.41 19.00
C GLY A 126 54.69 -24.71 19.73
N LEU A 127 54.45 -25.79 18.98
CA LEU A 127 54.26 -27.13 19.52
C LEU A 127 55.55 -27.62 20.22
N PRO A 128 55.45 -28.40 21.32
CA PRO A 128 56.57 -29.17 21.85
C PRO A 128 57.18 -30.10 20.80
N GLU A 129 58.49 -30.38 20.91
CA GLU A 129 59.23 -31.27 20.00
C GLU A 129 58.61 -32.68 19.97
N ASN A 130 58.20 -33.16 21.15
CA ASN A 130 57.60 -34.48 21.35
C ASN A 130 56.08 -34.55 21.08
N ALA A 131 55.43 -33.46 20.62
CA ALA A 131 53.99 -33.46 20.36
C ALA A 131 53.64 -34.31 19.13
N THR A 132 53.04 -35.49 19.30
CA THR A 132 52.63 -36.35 18.19
C THR A 132 51.37 -35.83 17.48
N GLU A 133 51.02 -36.39 16.32
CA GLU A 133 49.83 -35.98 15.59
C GLU A 133 48.54 -36.32 16.36
N GLU A 134 48.55 -37.39 17.14
CA GLU A 134 47.44 -37.81 17.99
C GLU A 134 47.17 -36.81 19.13
N ILE A 135 48.23 -36.23 19.74
CA ILE A 135 48.11 -35.19 20.77
C ILE A 135 47.54 -33.90 20.16
N VAL A 136 48.03 -33.52 18.97
CA VAL A 136 47.49 -32.36 18.23
C VAL A 136 46.03 -32.60 17.86
N LYS A 137 45.69 -33.78 17.36
CA LYS A 137 44.30 -34.14 17.05
C LYS A 137 43.44 -34.04 18.30
N GLU A 138 43.84 -34.68 19.40
CA GLU A 138 43.10 -34.67 20.67
C GLU A 138 42.75 -33.26 21.17
N VAL A 139 43.67 -32.31 21.05
CA VAL A 139 43.44 -30.90 21.42
C VAL A 139 42.42 -30.22 20.49
N PHE A 140 42.60 -30.35 19.17
CA PHE A 140 41.84 -29.57 18.19
C PHE A 140 40.52 -30.23 17.75
N ASP A 141 40.31 -31.52 18.02
CA ASP A 141 39.04 -32.24 17.79
C ASP A 141 37.89 -31.62 18.61
N GLN A 142 38.22 -31.05 19.78
CA GLN A 142 37.26 -30.27 20.60
C GLN A 142 36.82 -28.96 19.93
N CYS A 143 37.58 -28.42 18.98
CA CYS A 143 37.23 -27.21 18.24
C CYS A 143 36.28 -27.50 17.05
N GLY A 144 36.37 -28.69 16.47
CA GLY A 144 35.54 -29.09 15.33
C GLY A 144 36.10 -30.32 14.60
N GLU A 145 35.33 -30.86 13.67
CA GLU A 145 35.70 -32.04 12.89
C GLU A 145 36.89 -31.74 11.95
N ILE A 146 37.98 -32.47 12.15
CA ILE A 146 39.24 -32.29 11.43
C ILE A 146 39.26 -33.16 10.17
N VAL A 147 39.38 -32.50 9.01
CA VAL A 147 39.52 -33.13 7.68
C VAL A 147 40.95 -33.61 7.45
N ALA A 148 41.96 -32.82 7.83
CA ALA A 148 43.37 -33.19 7.68
C ALA A 148 44.29 -32.44 8.63
N ILE A 149 45.34 -33.13 9.12
CA ILE A 149 46.47 -32.51 9.82
C ILE A 149 47.71 -32.65 8.94
N ARG A 150 48.49 -31.57 8.79
CA ARG A 150 49.75 -31.54 8.03
C ARG A 150 50.87 -31.05 8.96
N LYS A 151 51.49 -31.95 9.73
CA LYS A 151 52.60 -31.63 10.66
C LYS A 151 53.92 -31.40 9.91
N SER A 152 54.66 -30.37 10.33
CA SER A 152 55.98 -30.00 9.82
C SER A 152 57.11 -30.43 10.75
N LYS A 153 58.32 -30.60 10.20
CA LYS A 153 59.56 -30.87 10.95
C LYS A 153 60.03 -29.68 11.81
N LYS A 154 59.39 -28.51 11.71
CA LYS A 154 59.74 -27.27 12.44
C LYS A 154 58.73 -26.93 13.54
N ASN A 155 58.20 -27.93 14.25
CA ASN A 155 57.31 -27.77 15.40
C ASN A 155 56.07 -26.87 15.14
N PHE A 156 55.51 -27.00 13.94
CA PHE A 156 54.22 -26.43 13.56
C PHE A 156 53.40 -27.44 12.77
N CYS A 157 52.09 -27.25 12.70
CA CYS A 157 51.22 -27.98 11.78
C CYS A 157 50.20 -27.04 11.12
N HIS A 158 49.54 -27.55 10.08
CA HIS A 158 48.29 -26.97 9.58
C HIS A 158 47.15 -27.96 9.86
N ILE A 159 46.01 -27.47 10.31
CA ILE A 159 44.82 -28.28 10.61
C ILE A 159 43.67 -27.73 9.77
N ARG A 160 43.09 -28.56 8.91
CA ARG A 160 41.93 -28.22 8.07
C ARG A 160 40.67 -28.78 8.72
N PHE A 161 39.71 -27.91 9.01
CA PHE A 161 38.38 -28.29 9.49
C PHE A 161 37.39 -28.46 8.33
N ILE A 162 36.23 -29.05 8.60
CA ILE A 162 35.15 -29.21 7.62
C ILE A 162 34.44 -27.87 7.31
N GLU A 163 34.24 -27.04 8.32
CA GLU A 163 33.49 -25.77 8.25
C GLU A 163 34.30 -24.55 8.72
N GLU A 164 33.99 -23.39 8.14
CA GLU A 164 34.73 -22.13 8.36
C GLU A 164 34.68 -21.66 9.84
N PHE A 165 33.53 -21.80 10.52
CA PHE A 165 33.36 -21.33 11.91
C PHE A 165 34.16 -22.14 12.95
N MET A 166 34.66 -23.33 12.60
CA MET A 166 35.48 -24.15 13.50
C MET A 166 36.88 -23.53 13.71
N VAL A 167 37.33 -22.71 12.76
CA VAL A 167 38.57 -21.95 12.82
C VAL A 167 38.55 -20.94 13.98
N ASP A 168 37.42 -20.29 14.26
CA ASP A 168 37.28 -19.35 15.38
C ASP A 168 37.51 -20.03 16.73
N LYS A 169 36.98 -21.24 16.91
CA LYS A 169 37.19 -22.05 18.13
C LYS A 169 38.65 -22.47 18.29
N ALA A 170 39.31 -22.86 17.19
CA ALA A 170 40.73 -23.20 17.21
C ALA A 170 41.60 -21.96 17.52
N LEU A 171 41.23 -20.78 17.00
CA LEU A 171 41.94 -19.52 17.25
C LEU A 171 41.93 -19.12 18.74
N TYR A 172 40.86 -19.47 19.46
CA TYR A 172 40.77 -19.26 20.92
C TYR A 172 41.90 -19.97 21.70
N LEU A 173 42.42 -21.09 21.19
CA LEU A 173 43.54 -21.80 21.80
C LEU A 173 44.90 -21.11 21.60
N SER A 174 44.97 -20.03 20.81
CA SER A 174 46.18 -19.23 20.66
C SER A 174 46.62 -18.61 22.00
N GLY A 175 47.92 -18.74 22.30
CA GLY A 175 48.56 -18.23 23.51
C GLY A 175 48.68 -19.24 24.66
N TYR A 176 47.93 -20.35 24.62
CA TYR A 176 48.01 -21.41 25.64
C TYR A 176 49.41 -22.06 25.71
N ARG A 177 49.80 -22.52 26.90
CA ARG A 177 51.00 -23.32 27.11
C ARG A 177 50.65 -24.79 27.22
N MET A 178 51.04 -25.58 26.22
CA MET A 178 50.90 -27.03 26.24
C MET A 178 52.01 -27.68 27.08
N ARG A 179 51.65 -28.71 27.84
CA ARG A 179 52.55 -29.63 28.55
C ARG A 179 52.11 -31.07 28.25
N ILE A 180 53.03 -31.92 27.80
CA ILE A 180 52.78 -33.33 27.50
C ILE A 180 53.04 -34.18 28.75
N GLY A 181 52.04 -34.95 29.18
CA GLY A 181 52.07 -35.72 30.42
C GLY A 181 52.46 -34.86 31.65
N SER A 182 53.19 -35.48 32.58
CA SER A 182 53.70 -34.82 33.79
C SER A 182 55.09 -34.19 33.63
N SER A 183 55.68 -34.24 32.43
CA SER A 183 57.03 -33.71 32.18
C SER A 183 57.05 -32.19 32.21
N THR A 184 58.10 -31.60 32.79
CA THR A 184 58.36 -30.15 32.78
C THR A 184 59.51 -29.78 31.85
N ASP A 185 60.07 -30.74 31.11
CA ASP A 185 61.19 -30.51 30.20
C ASP A 185 60.82 -29.59 29.04
N LYS A 186 61.84 -28.87 28.54
CA LYS A 186 61.70 -27.92 27.42
C LYS A 186 61.25 -28.60 26.11
N LYS A 187 61.37 -29.93 26.00
CA LYS A 187 60.94 -30.72 24.84
C LYS A 187 59.47 -31.12 24.89
N ASP A 188 58.89 -31.18 26.09
CA ASP A 188 57.52 -31.60 26.37
C ASP A 188 56.59 -30.41 26.65
N SER A 189 57.12 -29.18 26.68
CA SER A 189 56.33 -27.97 26.94
C SER A 189 56.64 -26.81 26.00
N GLY A 190 55.60 -26.29 25.34
CA GLY A 190 55.65 -25.20 24.35
C GLY A 190 54.45 -24.26 24.50
N ARG A 191 54.55 -23.04 23.94
CA ARG A 191 53.41 -22.11 23.87
C ARG A 191 52.81 -22.20 22.47
N ILE A 192 51.59 -22.72 22.38
CA ILE A 192 50.90 -22.83 21.09
C ILE A 192 50.41 -21.47 20.62
N HIS A 193 50.60 -21.21 19.33
CA HIS A 193 50.08 -20.05 18.65
C HIS A 193 49.26 -20.52 17.45
N VAL A 194 47.97 -20.24 17.50
CA VAL A 194 47.02 -20.54 16.43
C VAL A 194 46.75 -19.24 15.66
N ASP A 195 46.75 -19.33 14.34
CA ASP A 195 46.54 -18.22 13.40
C ASP A 195 45.87 -18.74 12.11
N PHE A 196 45.38 -17.85 11.26
CA PHE A 196 44.77 -18.21 9.98
C PHE A 196 45.83 -18.74 9.00
N ALA A 197 45.51 -19.82 8.28
CA ALA A 197 46.37 -20.33 7.20
C ALA A 197 45.78 -20.05 5.82
N GLN A 198 46.61 -19.54 4.92
CA GLN A 198 46.25 -19.36 3.52
C GLN A 198 46.41 -20.69 2.75
N ALA A 199 45.40 -21.55 2.83
CA ALA A 199 45.35 -22.80 2.08
C ALA A 199 44.79 -22.57 0.66
N ARG A 200 45.45 -23.17 -0.36
CA ARG A 200 44.98 -23.13 -1.76
C ARG A 200 43.65 -23.85 -1.95
N ASP A 201 43.47 -24.97 -1.26
CA ASP A 201 42.28 -25.83 -1.33
C ASP A 201 41.03 -25.04 -0.85
N ASP A 202 41.17 -24.28 0.24
CA ASP A 202 40.14 -23.41 0.83
C ASP A 202 39.73 -22.27 -0.12
N LEU A 203 40.72 -21.55 -0.68
CA LEU A 203 40.47 -20.46 -1.63
C LEU A 203 39.76 -20.98 -2.90
N TYR A 204 40.17 -22.14 -3.42
CA TYR A 204 39.55 -22.74 -4.61
C TYR A 204 38.09 -23.16 -4.35
N GLU A 205 37.79 -23.77 -3.20
CA GLU A 205 36.41 -24.06 -2.79
C GLU A 205 35.56 -22.79 -2.71
N TRP A 206 36.09 -21.72 -2.10
CA TRP A 206 35.41 -20.43 -1.99
C TRP A 206 35.13 -19.80 -3.36
N GLU A 207 36.11 -19.74 -4.26
CA GLU A 207 35.90 -19.21 -5.60
C GLU A 207 34.85 -20.01 -6.39
N CYS A 208 34.82 -21.34 -6.23
CA CYS A 208 33.82 -22.17 -6.88
C CYS A 208 32.41 -21.87 -6.36
N LYS A 209 32.26 -21.66 -5.03
CA LYS A 209 31.02 -21.22 -4.38
C LYS A 209 30.57 -19.85 -4.89
N GLN A 210 31.48 -18.87 -4.99
CA GLN A 210 31.17 -17.55 -5.56
C GLN A 210 30.73 -17.64 -7.03
N ARG A 211 31.43 -18.44 -7.86
CA ARG A 211 31.06 -18.67 -9.26
C ARG A 211 29.71 -19.38 -9.40
N LEU A 212 29.27 -20.18 -8.42
CA LEU A 212 27.93 -20.79 -8.41
C LEU A 212 26.85 -19.73 -8.12
N LEU A 213 27.00 -18.97 -7.03
CA LEU A 213 26.08 -17.91 -6.64
C LEU A 213 25.89 -16.87 -7.76
N ALA A 214 26.97 -16.44 -8.42
CA ALA A 214 26.91 -15.49 -9.55
C ALA A 214 26.27 -16.05 -10.84
N ARG A 215 26.08 -17.38 -10.95
CA ARG A 215 25.26 -17.98 -12.03
C ARG A 215 23.79 -18.02 -11.62
N GLU A 216 23.52 -18.41 -10.37
CA GLU A 216 22.17 -18.47 -9.83
C GLU A 216 21.50 -17.09 -9.81
N GLU A 217 22.22 -16.05 -9.40
CA GLU A 217 21.71 -14.67 -9.40
C GLU A 217 21.35 -14.19 -10.81
N ARG A 218 22.21 -14.45 -11.82
CA ARG A 218 21.90 -14.14 -13.22
C ARG A 218 20.70 -14.93 -13.75
N HIS A 219 20.55 -16.18 -13.33
CA HIS A 219 19.38 -16.99 -13.68
C HIS A 219 18.10 -16.42 -13.06
N ARG A 220 18.15 -16.03 -11.78
CA ARG A 220 17.04 -15.40 -11.05
C ARG A 220 16.62 -14.07 -11.67
N ARG A 221 17.58 -13.18 -11.96
CA ARG A 221 17.32 -11.91 -12.67
C ARG A 221 16.72 -12.14 -14.06
N LYS A 222 17.24 -13.10 -14.83
CA LYS A 222 16.68 -13.43 -16.15
C LYS A 222 15.23 -13.93 -16.05
N ILE A 223 14.91 -14.80 -15.09
CA ILE A 223 13.53 -15.28 -14.88
C ILE A 223 12.60 -14.10 -14.54
N GLN A 224 13.06 -13.18 -13.69
CA GLN A 224 12.30 -11.98 -13.31
C GLN A 224 12.06 -11.05 -14.50
N GLU A 225 13.09 -10.79 -15.33
CA GLU A 225 13.00 -10.03 -16.58
C GLU A 225 12.06 -10.70 -17.60
N ASP A 226 12.16 -12.03 -17.77
CA ASP A 226 11.28 -12.79 -18.65
C ASP A 226 9.81 -12.84 -18.14
N TRP A 227 9.58 -12.69 -16.83
CA TRP A 227 8.24 -12.53 -16.22
C TRP A 227 7.64 -11.14 -16.41
N LEU A 228 8.47 -10.09 -16.40
CA LEU A 228 8.03 -8.70 -16.61
C LEU A 228 7.78 -8.37 -18.09
N ARG A 229 8.30 -9.19 -19.00
CA ARG A 229 8.06 -9.05 -20.44
C ARG A 229 6.55 -9.17 -20.71
N PRO A 230 5.90 -8.17 -21.34
CA PRO A 230 4.49 -8.27 -21.67
C PRO A 230 4.25 -9.51 -22.57
N PRO A 231 3.12 -10.22 -22.39
CA PRO A 231 2.82 -11.39 -23.21
C PRO A 231 2.80 -10.99 -24.68
N SER A 232 3.49 -11.78 -25.52
CA SER A 232 3.46 -11.59 -26.97
C SER A 232 2.00 -11.49 -27.44
N PRO A 233 1.64 -10.52 -28.30
CA PRO A 233 0.28 -10.39 -28.80
C PRO A 233 -0.24 -11.73 -29.32
N PRO A 234 -1.51 -12.11 -29.02
CA PRO A 234 -2.07 -13.37 -29.48
C PRO A 234 -1.85 -13.56 -30.99
N PRO A 235 -1.46 -14.76 -31.47
CA PRO A 235 -1.27 -15.01 -32.89
C PRO A 235 -2.53 -14.61 -33.66
N ILE A 236 -2.40 -13.56 -34.48
CA ILE A 236 -3.56 -12.95 -35.11
C ILE A 236 -4.07 -13.91 -36.19
N MET A 237 -5.19 -14.57 -35.90
CA MET A 237 -5.80 -15.62 -36.72
C MET A 237 -5.88 -15.16 -38.18
N HIS A 238 -5.30 -15.95 -39.08
CA HIS A 238 -5.28 -15.63 -40.51
C HIS A 238 -6.61 -15.99 -41.17
N PHE A 239 -6.99 -15.24 -42.19
CA PHE A 239 -8.18 -15.59 -42.97
C PHE A 239 -7.99 -16.94 -43.68
N SER A 240 -8.95 -17.83 -43.49
CA SER A 240 -9.15 -19.02 -44.32
C SER A 240 -10.64 -19.31 -44.43
N GLU A 241 -11.06 -20.07 -45.44
CA GLU A 241 -12.46 -20.45 -45.62
C GLU A 241 -13.03 -21.25 -44.43
N HIS A 242 -12.18 -22.08 -43.80
CA HIS A 242 -12.54 -22.82 -42.58
C HIS A 242 -12.73 -21.90 -41.37
N GLU A 243 -11.75 -21.03 -41.10
CA GLU A 243 -11.85 -20.08 -39.99
C GLU A 243 -13.00 -19.08 -40.18
N ALA A 244 -13.30 -18.70 -41.42
CA ALA A 244 -14.43 -17.81 -41.72
C ALA A 244 -15.78 -18.48 -41.44
N ALA A 245 -15.93 -19.77 -41.71
CA ALA A 245 -17.12 -20.52 -41.32
C ALA A 245 -17.25 -20.63 -39.78
N LEU A 246 -16.15 -20.92 -39.07
CA LEU A 246 -16.14 -20.94 -37.60
C LEU A 246 -16.45 -19.56 -37.00
N LEU A 247 -15.94 -18.48 -37.61
CA LEU A 247 -16.21 -17.12 -37.18
C LEU A 247 -17.69 -16.73 -37.42
N ALA A 248 -18.27 -17.12 -38.55
CA ALA A 248 -19.68 -16.88 -38.86
C ALA A 248 -20.64 -17.54 -37.86
N GLU A 249 -20.30 -18.70 -37.30
CA GLU A 249 -21.08 -19.31 -36.20
C GLU A 249 -20.83 -18.61 -34.85
N LYS A 250 -19.59 -18.21 -34.53
CA LYS A 250 -19.29 -17.42 -33.32
C LYS A 250 -20.01 -16.05 -33.33
N LEU A 251 -20.17 -15.44 -34.49
CA LEU A 251 -20.93 -14.20 -34.72
C LEU A 251 -22.45 -14.34 -34.58
N LYS A 252 -22.96 -15.48 -34.11
CA LYS A 252 -24.36 -15.70 -33.71
C LYS A 252 -24.52 -15.96 -32.21
N ASP A 253 -23.42 -16.17 -31.48
CA ASP A 253 -23.41 -16.47 -30.05
C ASP A 253 -23.08 -15.21 -29.26
N ASP A 254 -24.07 -14.67 -28.54
CA ASP A 254 -23.93 -13.43 -27.76
C ASP A 254 -22.74 -13.44 -26.81
N ASN A 255 -22.41 -14.59 -26.21
CA ASN A 255 -21.32 -14.73 -25.25
C ASN A 255 -19.92 -14.64 -25.91
N LYS A 256 -19.85 -14.84 -27.23
CA LYS A 256 -18.60 -14.80 -28.02
C LYS A 256 -18.59 -13.65 -29.03
N PHE A 257 -19.64 -12.84 -29.05
CA PHE A 257 -19.86 -11.83 -30.07
C PHE A 257 -18.77 -10.75 -30.11
N SER A 258 -18.29 -10.31 -28.94
CA SER A 258 -17.20 -9.33 -28.81
C SER A 258 -15.91 -9.83 -29.46
N ASP A 259 -15.43 -11.01 -29.05
CA ASP A 259 -14.20 -11.64 -29.57
C ASP A 259 -14.31 -11.91 -31.07
N ALA A 260 -15.47 -12.40 -31.52
CA ALA A 260 -15.72 -12.69 -32.93
C ALA A 260 -15.76 -11.41 -33.78
N THR A 261 -16.32 -10.32 -33.25
CA THR A 261 -16.34 -9.01 -33.93
C THR A 261 -14.93 -8.41 -34.01
N ALA A 262 -14.10 -8.54 -32.97
CA ALA A 262 -12.72 -8.09 -32.98
C ALA A 262 -11.88 -8.81 -34.06
N VAL A 263 -12.07 -10.12 -34.25
CA VAL A 263 -11.47 -10.87 -35.36
C VAL A 263 -11.99 -10.39 -36.72
N LEU A 264 -13.32 -10.24 -36.87
CA LEU A 264 -13.93 -9.80 -38.13
C LEU A 264 -13.40 -8.42 -38.55
N PHE A 265 -13.32 -7.48 -37.60
CA PHE A 265 -12.71 -6.16 -37.79
C PHE A 265 -11.26 -6.29 -38.25
N THR A 266 -10.44 -7.11 -37.56
CA THR A 266 -9.02 -7.29 -37.88
C THR A 266 -8.81 -7.85 -39.29
N TRP A 267 -9.68 -8.73 -39.77
CA TRP A 267 -9.64 -9.24 -41.15
C TRP A 267 -10.04 -8.19 -42.19
N ILE A 268 -11.02 -7.34 -41.88
CA ILE A 268 -11.45 -6.25 -42.75
C ILE A 268 -10.34 -5.19 -42.88
N ASP A 269 -9.77 -4.76 -41.75
CA ASP A 269 -8.68 -3.76 -41.69
C ASP A 269 -7.42 -4.23 -42.44
N ARG A 270 -7.12 -5.53 -42.40
CA ARG A 270 -6.03 -6.16 -43.16
C ARG A 270 -6.27 -6.29 -44.67
N GLY A 271 -7.47 -5.99 -45.16
CA GLY A 271 -7.81 -6.09 -46.58
C GLY A 271 -8.09 -7.52 -47.07
N GLU A 272 -8.47 -8.45 -46.18
CA GLU A 272 -8.88 -9.82 -46.57
C GLU A 272 -10.19 -9.82 -47.39
N VAL A 273 -10.94 -8.71 -47.36
CA VAL A 273 -12.12 -8.46 -48.19
C VAL A 273 -11.72 -8.14 -49.63
N ASN A 274 -11.96 -9.07 -50.54
CA ASN A 274 -11.70 -8.93 -51.97
C ASN A 274 -12.86 -9.50 -52.80
N ARG A 275 -12.82 -9.35 -54.13
CA ARG A 275 -13.91 -9.82 -55.03
C ARG A 275 -14.27 -11.30 -54.91
N ARG A 276 -13.40 -12.16 -54.35
CA ARG A 276 -13.68 -13.60 -54.13
C ARG A 276 -14.26 -13.87 -52.72
N THR A 277 -13.82 -13.11 -51.72
CA THR A 277 -14.21 -13.30 -50.31
C THR A 277 -15.40 -12.44 -49.88
N ALA A 278 -15.74 -11.38 -50.64
CA ALA A 278 -16.75 -10.37 -50.28
C ALA A 278 -18.10 -10.94 -49.81
N ASN A 279 -18.60 -12.01 -50.44
CA ASN A 279 -19.87 -12.64 -50.02
C ASN A 279 -19.80 -13.25 -48.62
N HIS A 280 -18.67 -13.88 -48.26
CA HIS A 280 -18.46 -14.44 -46.92
C HIS A 280 -18.42 -13.34 -45.85
N PHE A 281 -17.67 -12.27 -46.12
CA PHE A 281 -17.62 -11.10 -45.24
C PHE A 281 -18.97 -10.40 -45.14
N TYR A 282 -19.72 -10.27 -46.24
CA TYR A 282 -21.07 -9.72 -46.21
C TYR A 282 -22.00 -10.54 -45.31
N SER A 283 -22.00 -11.87 -45.40
CA SER A 283 -22.80 -12.72 -44.49
C SER A 283 -22.35 -12.64 -43.02
N MET A 284 -21.06 -12.48 -42.75
CA MET A 284 -20.56 -12.23 -41.38
C MET A 284 -21.01 -10.85 -40.85
N ILE A 285 -20.98 -9.81 -41.69
CA ILE A 285 -21.48 -8.47 -41.37
C ILE A 285 -23.00 -8.48 -41.17
N GLN A 286 -23.75 -9.25 -41.96
CA GLN A 286 -25.19 -9.46 -41.74
C GLN A 286 -25.48 -10.11 -40.40
N SER A 287 -24.70 -11.13 -40.00
CA SER A 287 -24.80 -11.75 -38.68
C SER A 287 -24.55 -10.72 -37.57
N ALA A 288 -23.48 -9.93 -37.67
CA ALA A 288 -23.18 -8.86 -36.72
C ALA A 288 -24.29 -7.80 -36.63
N ASN A 289 -24.87 -7.39 -37.76
CA ASN A 289 -26.00 -6.46 -37.80
C ASN A 289 -27.29 -7.03 -37.19
N SER A 290 -27.42 -8.35 -37.03
CA SER A 290 -28.54 -8.97 -36.31
C SER A 290 -28.51 -8.63 -34.81
N HIS A 291 -27.31 -8.56 -34.20
CA HIS A 291 -27.16 -8.18 -32.80
C HIS A 291 -27.57 -6.73 -32.55
N VAL A 292 -27.39 -5.81 -33.51
CA VAL A 292 -27.89 -4.42 -33.38
C VAL A 292 -29.41 -4.37 -33.19
N ARG A 293 -30.17 -5.16 -33.96
CA ARG A 293 -31.64 -5.24 -33.80
C ARG A 293 -32.04 -5.89 -32.49
N ARG A 294 -31.34 -6.96 -32.07
CA ARG A 294 -31.54 -7.62 -30.78
C ARG A 294 -31.35 -6.64 -29.62
N LEU A 295 -30.23 -5.91 -29.62
CA LEU A 295 -29.88 -4.93 -28.60
C LEU A 295 -30.87 -3.75 -28.54
N MET A 296 -31.41 -3.29 -29.68
CA MET A 296 -32.45 -2.25 -29.69
C MET A 296 -33.77 -2.74 -29.07
N ASN A 297 -34.15 -3.99 -29.34
CA ASN A 297 -35.34 -4.59 -28.71
C ASN A 297 -35.14 -4.82 -27.21
N GLU A 298 -33.97 -5.27 -26.78
CA GLU A 298 -33.62 -5.44 -25.36
C GLU A 298 -33.58 -4.10 -24.62
N LYS A 299 -33.05 -3.05 -25.25
CA LYS A 299 -33.11 -1.68 -24.72
C LYS A 299 -34.57 -1.28 -24.49
N ALA A 300 -35.43 -1.41 -25.50
CA ALA A 300 -36.85 -1.06 -25.40
C ALA A 300 -37.58 -1.88 -24.32
N GLN A 301 -37.25 -3.17 -24.16
CA GLN A 301 -37.79 -4.00 -23.08
C GLN A 301 -37.34 -3.51 -21.70
N HIS A 302 -36.07 -3.14 -21.52
CA HIS A 302 -35.59 -2.59 -20.25
C HIS A 302 -36.15 -1.19 -19.94
N GLU A 303 -36.47 -0.40 -20.97
CA GLU A 303 -37.21 0.86 -20.83
C GLU A 303 -38.65 0.60 -20.35
N GLU A 304 -39.37 -0.36 -20.94
CA GLU A 304 -40.71 -0.79 -20.48
C GLU A 304 -40.68 -1.36 -19.03
N GLU A 305 -39.69 -2.19 -18.70
CA GLU A 305 -39.49 -2.74 -17.35
C GLU A 305 -39.20 -1.63 -16.32
N MET A 306 -38.47 -0.57 -16.71
CA MET A 306 -38.21 0.60 -15.86
C MET A 306 -39.48 1.39 -15.56
N GLU A 307 -40.28 1.69 -16.58
CA GLU A 307 -41.53 2.44 -16.42
C GLU A 307 -42.55 1.68 -15.56
N LEU A 308 -42.69 0.36 -15.77
CA LEU A 308 -43.50 -0.49 -14.91
C LEU A 308 -43.02 -0.49 -13.43
N ALA A 309 -41.70 -0.40 -13.21
CA ALA A 309 -41.13 -0.30 -11.87
C ALA A 309 -41.37 1.09 -11.22
N LYS A 310 -41.22 2.19 -11.98
CA LYS A 310 -41.57 3.56 -11.56
C LYS A 310 -43.03 3.63 -11.12
N GLU A 311 -43.96 3.14 -11.95
CA GLU A 311 -45.40 3.15 -11.68
C GLU A 311 -45.76 2.25 -10.47
N HIS A 312 -45.14 1.09 -10.30
CA HIS A 312 -45.31 0.26 -9.10
C HIS A 312 -44.84 0.97 -7.82
N PHE A 313 -43.70 1.67 -7.87
CA PHE A 313 -43.18 2.45 -6.74
C PHE A 313 -44.11 3.62 -6.38
N LYS A 314 -44.55 4.39 -7.38
CA LYS A 314 -45.53 5.49 -7.24
C LYS A 314 -46.84 5.04 -6.60
N ASN A 315 -47.40 3.91 -7.04
CA ASN A 315 -48.59 3.31 -6.43
C ASN A 315 -48.35 2.85 -4.98
N SER A 316 -47.16 2.33 -4.68
CA SER A 316 -46.76 1.96 -3.31
C SER A 316 -46.66 3.19 -2.39
N LEU A 317 -46.10 4.30 -2.87
CA LEU A 317 -46.06 5.58 -2.13
C LEU A 317 -47.48 6.15 -1.88
N LEU A 318 -48.37 6.10 -2.88
CA LEU A 318 -49.77 6.54 -2.73
C LEU A 318 -50.52 5.73 -1.66
N ALA A 319 -50.27 4.41 -1.59
CA ALA A 319 -50.82 3.55 -0.55
C ALA A 319 -50.29 3.92 0.85
N ILE A 320 -48.99 4.25 0.98
CA ILE A 320 -48.38 4.72 2.24
C ILE A 320 -48.98 6.07 2.67
N LEU A 321 -49.10 7.04 1.75
CA LEU A 321 -49.73 8.33 2.03
C LEU A 321 -51.17 8.18 2.54
N THR A 322 -51.96 7.30 1.90
CA THR A 322 -53.34 7.02 2.32
C THR A 322 -53.40 6.53 3.77
N GLN A 323 -52.42 5.73 4.23
CA GLN A 323 -52.33 5.30 5.63
C GLN A 323 -51.95 6.48 6.56
N PHE A 324 -50.99 7.33 6.17
CA PHE A 324 -50.64 8.52 6.93
C PHE A 324 -51.79 9.53 7.05
N GLU A 325 -52.62 9.69 6.02
CA GLU A 325 -53.84 10.52 6.08
C GLU A 325 -54.84 9.97 7.09
N GLN A 326 -55.09 8.65 7.09
CA GLN A 326 -55.96 8.00 8.08
C GLN A 326 -55.45 8.20 9.52
N ILE A 327 -54.13 8.03 9.73
CA ILE A 327 -53.48 8.27 11.04
C ILE A 327 -53.58 9.74 11.45
N THR A 328 -53.34 10.67 10.52
CA THR A 328 -53.49 12.13 10.74
C THR A 328 -54.92 12.48 11.13
N ALA A 329 -55.92 11.86 10.50
CA ALA A 329 -57.33 12.06 10.81
C ALA A 329 -57.68 11.58 12.23
N VAL A 330 -57.12 10.45 12.68
CA VAL A 330 -57.27 9.96 14.07
C VAL A 330 -56.67 10.94 15.07
N PHE A 331 -55.44 11.42 14.87
CA PHE A 331 -54.83 12.41 15.77
C PHE A 331 -55.60 13.74 15.77
N THR A 332 -56.07 14.18 14.60
CA THR A 332 -56.88 15.40 14.46
C THR A 332 -58.28 15.25 15.09
N ALA A 333 -58.82 14.03 15.20
CA ALA A 333 -60.02 13.75 15.97
C ALA A 333 -59.73 13.73 17.49
N ALA A 334 -58.60 13.14 17.91
CA ALA A 334 -58.19 13.06 19.32
C ALA A 334 -57.87 14.44 19.94
N THR A 335 -57.39 15.40 19.14
CA THR A 335 -57.15 16.79 19.57
C THR A 335 -58.41 17.66 19.66
N ARG A 336 -59.59 17.16 19.25
CA ARG A 336 -60.87 17.90 19.41
C ARG A 336 -61.25 17.94 20.89
N GLN A 337 -61.70 19.08 21.40
CA GLN A 337 -62.14 19.31 22.79
C GLN A 337 -62.86 18.11 23.44
N LYS A 338 -63.85 17.54 22.74
CA LYS A 338 -64.67 16.40 23.17
C LYS A 338 -63.86 15.15 23.57
N ALA A 339 -62.76 14.86 22.88
CA ALA A 339 -61.84 13.77 23.23
C ALA A 339 -60.70 14.28 24.12
N TRP A 340 -60.16 15.44 23.77
CA TRP A 340 -58.98 16.06 24.40
C TRP A 340 -59.10 16.17 25.92
N ASP A 341 -60.26 16.60 26.42
CA ASP A 341 -60.44 16.84 27.85
C ASP A 341 -60.46 15.57 28.71
N HIS A 342 -60.68 14.40 28.09
CA HIS A 342 -60.61 13.10 28.76
C HIS A 342 -59.18 12.54 28.88
N PHE A 343 -58.23 13.03 28.08
CA PHE A 343 -56.83 12.58 28.15
C PHE A 343 -56.06 13.26 29.29
N SER A 344 -55.10 12.55 29.88
CA SER A 344 -54.17 13.10 30.87
C SER A 344 -53.18 14.09 30.23
N LYS A 345 -52.57 14.97 31.05
CA LYS A 345 -51.57 15.94 30.56
C LYS A 345 -50.38 15.28 29.84
N ALA A 346 -49.98 14.08 30.26
CA ALA A 346 -48.92 13.30 29.61
C ALA A 346 -49.40 12.69 28.28
N GLN A 347 -50.60 12.13 28.23
CA GLN A 347 -51.19 11.58 27.00
C GLN A 347 -51.37 12.67 25.94
N ARG A 348 -51.87 13.86 26.33
CA ARG A 348 -52.00 15.04 25.45
C ARG A 348 -50.66 15.43 24.83
N LYS A 349 -49.57 15.48 25.62
CA LYS A 349 -48.22 15.78 25.12
C LYS A 349 -47.75 14.74 24.09
N ASN A 350 -47.97 13.45 24.34
CA ASN A 350 -47.56 12.40 23.42
C ASN A 350 -48.38 12.44 22.11
N ILE A 351 -49.70 12.67 22.19
CA ILE A 351 -50.57 12.79 21.01
C ILE A 351 -50.14 13.98 20.13
N ASP A 352 -49.78 15.13 20.71
CA ASP A 352 -49.28 16.29 19.95
C ASP A 352 -47.93 16.02 19.27
N ILE A 353 -47.02 15.30 19.94
CA ILE A 353 -45.73 14.88 19.36
C ILE A 353 -45.96 13.93 18.18
N TRP A 354 -46.74 12.85 18.37
CA TRP A 354 -47.03 11.89 17.30
C TRP A 354 -47.78 12.53 16.13
N ARG A 355 -48.71 13.46 16.41
CA ARG A 355 -49.40 14.23 15.37
C ARG A 355 -48.42 15.01 14.50
N LYS A 356 -47.44 15.71 15.10
CA LYS A 356 -46.42 16.47 14.36
C LYS A 356 -45.52 15.55 13.54
N GLN A 357 -45.03 14.46 14.13
CA GLN A 357 -44.19 13.48 13.43
C GLN A 357 -44.92 12.83 12.23
N SER A 358 -46.20 12.48 12.36
CA SER A 358 -46.99 11.94 11.24
C SER A 358 -47.32 12.99 10.18
N GLU A 359 -47.51 14.27 10.57
CA GLU A 359 -47.69 15.39 9.65
C GLU A 359 -46.43 15.62 8.80
N GLU A 360 -45.26 15.63 9.44
CA GLU A 360 -43.93 15.77 8.82
C GLU A 360 -43.65 14.63 7.83
N LEU A 361 -43.84 13.37 8.24
CA LEU A 361 -43.64 12.20 7.37
C LEU A 361 -44.60 12.17 6.18
N ARG A 362 -45.87 12.54 6.38
CA ARG A 362 -46.84 12.65 5.27
C ARG A 362 -46.45 13.74 4.29
N ASN A 363 -45.97 14.88 4.77
CA ASN A 363 -45.56 15.97 3.90
C ASN A 363 -44.31 15.59 3.07
N ALA A 364 -43.33 14.90 3.66
CA ALA A 364 -42.17 14.37 2.93
C ALA A 364 -42.60 13.40 1.81
N HIS A 365 -43.43 12.40 2.10
CA HIS A 365 -43.92 11.47 1.07
C HIS A 365 -44.84 12.12 0.01
N SER A 366 -45.49 13.23 0.35
CA SER A 366 -46.24 14.04 -0.61
C SER A 366 -45.31 14.83 -1.54
N GLU A 367 -44.18 15.31 -1.01
CA GLU A 367 -43.13 15.95 -1.79
C GLU A 367 -42.44 14.96 -2.73
N ASP A 368 -42.16 13.72 -2.28
CA ASP A 368 -41.64 12.63 -3.12
C ASP A 368 -42.51 12.41 -4.38
N ILE A 369 -43.84 12.27 -4.21
CA ILE A 369 -44.79 12.08 -5.32
C ILE A 369 -44.92 13.34 -6.20
N MET A 370 -44.84 14.53 -5.61
CA MET A 370 -44.78 15.79 -6.37
C MET A 370 -43.45 15.98 -7.09
N GLY A 371 -42.37 15.32 -6.68
CA GLY A 371 -41.11 15.19 -7.41
C GLY A 371 -41.30 14.36 -8.66
N ILE A 372 -41.75 13.11 -8.49
CA ILE A 372 -42.01 12.16 -9.59
C ILE A 372 -42.90 12.77 -10.68
N ARG A 373 -43.99 13.47 -10.31
CA ARG A 373 -44.88 14.13 -11.29
C ARG A 373 -44.21 15.25 -12.08
N ARG A 374 -43.29 16.01 -11.47
CA ARG A 374 -42.56 17.07 -12.19
C ARG A 374 -41.52 16.51 -13.14
N GLU A 375 -40.93 15.36 -12.80
CA GLU A 375 -40.03 14.60 -13.66
C GLU A 375 -40.82 14.08 -14.88
N GLU A 376 -41.96 13.42 -14.66
CA GLU A 376 -42.91 12.99 -15.70
C GLU A 376 -43.38 14.15 -16.60
N GLU A 377 -43.73 15.31 -16.03
CA GLU A 377 -44.16 16.50 -16.80
C GLU A 377 -43.03 17.12 -17.65
N MET A 378 -41.77 16.97 -17.24
CA MET A 378 -40.62 17.46 -18.00
C MET A 378 -40.20 16.50 -19.13
N GLU A 379 -40.35 15.19 -18.93
CA GLU A 379 -40.07 14.17 -19.95
C GLU A 379 -41.04 14.26 -21.17
N MET A 380 -42.26 14.75 -20.97
CA MET A 380 -43.30 14.85 -22.01
C MET A 380 -43.18 16.08 -22.95
N SER A 381 -42.28 17.04 -22.69
CA SER A 381 -42.27 18.33 -23.40
C SER A 381 -41.52 18.37 -24.74
N ASP A 382 -40.83 17.29 -25.13
CA ASP A 382 -39.93 17.26 -26.30
C ASP A 382 -40.55 16.65 -27.59
N GLU A 383 -41.78 16.09 -27.55
CA GLU A 383 -42.35 15.36 -28.71
C GLU A 383 -43.26 16.18 -29.67
N ASP A 384 -43.66 17.41 -29.34
CA ASP A 384 -44.83 18.09 -29.94
C ASP A 384 -44.55 19.06 -31.12
N LEU A 385 -43.41 18.94 -31.84
CA LEU A 385 -42.92 19.95 -32.80
C LEU A 385 -42.87 19.57 -34.31
N GLU A 386 -43.77 18.72 -34.83
CA GLU A 386 -43.81 18.39 -36.27
C GLU A 386 -45.21 18.54 -36.95
N GLU A 387 -45.34 19.61 -37.76
CA GLU A 387 -46.26 19.82 -38.93
C GLU A 387 -47.81 19.60 -38.81
N ASN A 388 -48.73 20.25 -39.58
CA ASN A 388 -48.67 21.12 -40.77
C ASN A 388 -49.99 21.95 -40.92
N PRO A 389 -50.01 23.20 -41.44
CA PRO A 389 -51.24 24.02 -41.53
C PRO A 389 -51.81 24.20 -42.95
N CYS A 390 -53.12 24.00 -43.17
CA CYS A 390 -53.78 24.45 -44.43
C CYS A 390 -55.32 24.57 -44.39
N LYS A 391 -55.88 25.80 -44.53
CA LYS A 391 -56.87 26.18 -45.59
C LYS A 391 -57.43 27.62 -45.48
N LYS A 392 -57.36 28.30 -46.63
CA LYS A 392 -58.03 29.55 -47.09
C LYS A 392 -59.58 29.36 -47.21
N MET A 393 -60.49 30.35 -47.36
CA MET A 393 -60.48 31.84 -47.37
C MET A 393 -61.90 32.40 -47.70
N ARG A 394 -62.22 33.63 -47.23
CA ARG A 394 -63.08 34.72 -47.83
C ARG A 394 -64.22 35.24 -46.93
N MET A 395 -64.30 36.57 -46.75
CA MET A 395 -65.54 37.37 -46.92
C MET A 395 -65.24 38.90 -46.92
N GLU A 396 -65.37 39.58 -48.05
CA GLU A 396 -64.67 40.86 -48.33
C GLU A 396 -65.34 42.17 -47.86
N ASP A 397 -66.59 42.18 -47.37
CA ASP A 397 -67.19 43.40 -46.77
C ASP A 397 -67.02 43.49 -45.25
N THR A 398 -66.76 42.36 -44.57
CA THR A 398 -66.25 42.36 -43.20
C THR A 398 -64.81 42.88 -43.16
N VAL A 399 -64.08 42.82 -44.29
CA VAL A 399 -62.64 43.11 -44.35
C VAL A 399 -62.30 44.54 -43.96
N LEU A 400 -63.08 45.59 -44.26
CA LEU A 400 -62.68 46.95 -43.84
C LEU A 400 -62.75 47.17 -42.32
N SER A 401 -63.75 46.58 -41.65
CA SER A 401 -63.86 46.60 -40.19
C SER A 401 -62.84 45.64 -39.55
N ALA A 402 -62.72 44.42 -40.07
CA ALA A 402 -61.75 43.43 -39.63
C ALA A 402 -60.30 43.85 -39.89
N GLN A 403 -60.01 44.64 -40.93
CA GLN A 403 -58.70 45.23 -41.20
C GLN A 403 -58.43 46.41 -40.26
N THR A 404 -59.46 47.17 -39.87
CA THR A 404 -59.32 48.21 -38.84
C THR A 404 -59.08 47.59 -37.45
N CYS A 405 -59.75 46.48 -37.13
CA CYS A 405 -59.47 45.70 -35.92
C CYS A 405 -58.13 44.97 -36.00
N ALA A 406 -57.78 44.33 -37.12
CA ALA A 406 -56.48 43.66 -37.29
C ALA A 406 -55.32 44.65 -37.27
N LEU A 407 -55.44 45.84 -37.86
CA LEU A 407 -54.44 46.92 -37.71
C LEU A 407 -54.38 47.47 -36.28
N ARG A 408 -55.47 47.39 -35.50
CA ARG A 408 -55.46 47.73 -34.07
C ARG A 408 -54.80 46.63 -33.25
N GLU A 409 -55.14 45.37 -33.49
CA GLU A 409 -54.53 44.19 -32.86
C GLU A 409 -53.05 44.06 -33.24
N GLU A 410 -52.66 44.44 -34.46
CA GLU A 410 -51.27 44.57 -34.90
C GLU A 410 -50.60 45.77 -34.24
N ASN A 411 -51.27 46.92 -34.07
CA ASN A 411 -50.71 48.04 -33.30
C ASN A 411 -50.53 47.70 -31.82
N ASP A 412 -51.48 46.99 -31.22
CA ASP A 412 -51.43 46.53 -29.84
C ASP A 412 -50.40 45.40 -29.69
N SER A 413 -50.30 44.46 -30.63
CA SER A 413 -49.23 43.46 -30.68
C SER A 413 -47.86 44.12 -30.81
N LEU A 414 -47.68 45.09 -31.72
CA LEU A 414 -46.44 45.87 -31.85
C LEU A 414 -46.16 46.72 -30.60
N ARG A 415 -47.18 47.23 -29.90
CA ARG A 415 -47.01 47.90 -28.59
C ARG A 415 -46.52 46.92 -27.53
N TRP A 416 -47.11 45.74 -27.45
CA TRP A 416 -46.71 44.68 -26.51
C TRP A 416 -45.31 44.15 -26.85
N GLN A 417 -44.96 44.05 -28.12
CA GLN A 417 -43.64 43.66 -28.60
C GLN A 417 -42.61 44.76 -28.35
N LEU A 418 -42.98 46.05 -28.49
CA LEU A 418 -42.13 47.18 -28.10
C LEU A 418 -41.97 47.29 -26.58
N ASP A 419 -43.00 47.03 -25.79
CA ASP A 419 -42.89 46.97 -24.33
C ASP A 419 -42.14 45.71 -23.87
N ALA A 420 -42.20 44.60 -24.60
CA ALA A 420 -41.36 43.43 -24.39
C ALA A 420 -39.88 43.75 -24.70
N TYR A 421 -39.57 44.32 -25.87
CA TYR A 421 -38.22 44.79 -26.19
C TYR A 421 -37.74 45.90 -25.26
N ARG A 422 -38.64 46.75 -24.76
CA ARG A 422 -38.29 47.78 -23.76
C ARG A 422 -37.99 47.16 -22.40
N ASN A 423 -38.76 46.17 -21.97
CA ASN A 423 -38.49 45.38 -20.76
C ASN A 423 -37.21 44.57 -20.92
N GLU A 424 -36.94 43.99 -22.09
CA GLU A 424 -35.71 43.27 -22.40
C GLU A 424 -34.50 44.22 -22.43
N VAL A 425 -34.62 45.42 -22.99
CA VAL A 425 -33.57 46.45 -22.94
C VAL A 425 -33.40 47.03 -21.53
N GLU A 426 -34.45 47.16 -20.73
CA GLU A 426 -34.33 47.51 -19.30
C GLU A 426 -33.72 46.35 -18.50
N LEU A 427 -34.02 45.10 -18.83
CA LEU A 427 -33.42 43.91 -18.24
C LEU A 427 -31.93 43.85 -18.58
N LEU A 428 -31.55 43.98 -19.86
CA LEU A 428 -30.16 44.04 -20.33
C LEU A 428 -29.37 45.24 -19.76
N LYS A 429 -30.02 46.39 -19.54
CA LYS A 429 -29.39 47.53 -18.85
C LYS A 429 -29.23 47.29 -17.34
N LYS A 430 -30.20 46.62 -16.71
CA LYS A 430 -30.17 46.23 -15.29
C LYS A 430 -29.22 45.07 -15.06
N GLU A 431 -28.99 44.24 -16.07
CA GLU A 431 -28.04 43.15 -16.14
C GLU A 431 -26.64 43.70 -16.38
N GLN A 432 -26.36 44.49 -17.43
CA GLN A 432 -25.06 45.18 -17.57
C GLN A 432 -24.73 46.06 -16.35
N GLY A 433 -25.72 46.75 -15.76
CA GLY A 433 -25.53 47.58 -14.57
C GLY A 433 -25.30 46.80 -13.27
N LYS A 434 -25.67 45.51 -13.21
CA LYS A 434 -25.42 44.62 -12.06
C LYS A 434 -24.22 43.70 -12.29
N MET A 435 -24.10 43.09 -13.46
CA MET A 435 -23.04 42.15 -13.81
C MET A 435 -21.65 42.78 -13.61
N TYR A 436 -21.46 44.03 -14.05
CA TYR A 436 -20.21 44.78 -13.83
C TYR A 436 -20.00 45.35 -12.41
N ARG A 437 -20.90 45.13 -11.45
CA ARG A 437 -20.75 45.55 -10.05
C ARG A 437 -21.06 44.48 -9.01
N THR A 438 -21.53 43.31 -9.42
CA THR A 438 -21.98 42.25 -8.50
C THR A 438 -21.27 40.94 -8.79
N GLU A 439 -20.86 40.65 -10.03
CA GLU A 439 -20.01 39.48 -10.30
C GLU A 439 -18.63 39.65 -9.63
N GLU A 440 -17.93 40.76 -9.90
CA GLU A 440 -16.59 41.01 -9.32
C GLU A 440 -16.65 41.19 -7.80
N ASP A 441 -17.47 42.11 -7.26
CA ASP A 441 -17.55 42.33 -5.81
C ASP A 441 -17.97 41.06 -5.05
N HIS A 442 -18.96 40.30 -5.54
CA HIS A 442 -19.48 39.14 -4.80
C HIS A 442 -18.57 37.91 -4.92
N THR A 443 -17.90 37.70 -6.06
CA THR A 443 -16.86 36.64 -6.15
C THR A 443 -15.63 37.00 -5.32
N GLN A 444 -15.22 38.27 -5.30
CA GLN A 444 -14.08 38.73 -4.51
C GLN A 444 -14.38 38.69 -3.01
N GLU A 445 -15.59 39.07 -2.57
CA GLU A 445 -16.05 38.97 -1.17
C GLU A 445 -16.17 37.50 -0.70
N GLN A 446 -16.70 36.60 -1.54
CA GLN A 446 -16.74 35.16 -1.25
C GLN A 446 -15.34 34.56 -1.14
N GLN A 447 -14.40 34.93 -2.03
CA GLN A 447 -13.00 34.51 -1.95
C GLN A 447 -12.31 35.04 -0.69
N LEU A 448 -12.58 36.30 -0.31
CA LEU A 448 -12.03 36.90 0.91
C LEU A 448 -12.56 36.22 2.18
N HIS A 449 -13.86 35.93 2.23
CA HIS A 449 -14.48 35.20 3.34
C HIS A 449 -13.92 33.77 3.45
N PHE A 450 -13.78 33.06 2.33
CA PHE A 450 -13.18 31.73 2.32
C PHE A 450 -11.73 31.77 2.81
N LEU A 451 -10.92 32.71 2.30
CA LEU A 451 -9.52 32.88 2.72
C LEU A 451 -9.39 33.26 4.20
N GLN A 452 -10.26 34.14 4.70
CA GLN A 452 -10.31 34.53 6.11
C GLN A 452 -10.69 33.34 7.01
N GLN A 453 -11.67 32.53 6.60
CA GLN A 453 -12.06 31.31 7.29
C GLN A 453 -10.94 30.25 7.28
N THR A 454 -10.25 30.06 6.14
CA THR A 454 -9.07 29.18 6.03
C THR A 454 -7.95 29.65 6.96
N MET A 455 -7.65 30.96 6.99
CA MET A 455 -6.63 31.54 7.86
C MET A 455 -6.96 31.32 9.34
N GLN A 456 -8.21 31.54 9.75
CA GLN A 456 -8.66 31.38 11.12
C GLN A 456 -8.62 29.91 11.58
N ASN A 457 -9.01 28.98 10.70
CA ASN A 457 -8.90 27.53 10.95
C ASN A 457 -7.43 27.11 11.09
N MET A 458 -6.54 27.57 10.20
CA MET A 458 -5.11 27.30 10.26
C MET A 458 -4.48 27.87 11.54
N GLN A 459 -4.89 29.06 11.97
CA GLN A 459 -4.41 29.69 13.20
C GLN A 459 -4.85 28.91 14.46
N GLN A 460 -6.07 28.36 14.49
CA GLN A 460 -6.50 27.45 15.56
C GLN A 460 -5.72 26.12 15.54
N GLN A 461 -5.45 25.56 14.35
CA GLN A 461 -4.68 24.33 14.22
C GLN A 461 -3.24 24.50 14.70
N LEU A 462 -2.60 25.64 14.39
CA LEU A 462 -1.29 26.00 14.92
C LEU A 462 -1.27 26.13 16.44
N LEU A 463 -2.31 26.74 17.04
CA LEU A 463 -2.43 26.82 18.50
C LEU A 463 -2.51 25.43 19.15
N ARG A 464 -3.36 24.53 18.61
CA ARG A 464 -3.49 23.16 19.11
C ARG A 464 -2.19 22.36 18.98
N LEU A 465 -1.51 22.46 17.84
CA LEU A 465 -0.20 21.81 17.64
C LEU A 465 0.86 22.34 18.62
N GLN A 466 0.80 23.62 18.99
CA GLN A 466 1.70 24.22 19.97
C GLN A 466 1.39 23.79 21.41
N GLU A 467 0.12 23.50 21.73
CA GLU A 467 -0.29 22.88 23.00
C GLU A 467 0.11 21.40 23.06
N GLU A 468 -0.12 20.64 21.98
CA GLU A 468 0.30 19.23 21.86
C GLU A 468 1.82 19.07 21.97
N LEU A 469 2.61 19.94 21.33
CA LEU A 469 4.08 19.93 21.45
C LEU A 469 4.53 20.12 22.90
N LYS A 470 3.97 21.08 23.62
CA LYS A 470 4.28 21.29 25.06
C LYS A 470 3.88 20.09 25.91
N GLY A 471 2.76 19.43 25.58
CA GLY A 471 2.37 18.17 26.21
C GLY A 471 3.40 17.07 25.97
N LYS A 472 3.91 16.93 24.74
CA LYS A 472 4.93 15.93 24.39
C LYS A 472 6.32 16.24 24.94
N GLU A 473 6.69 17.51 25.09
CA GLU A 473 7.90 17.91 25.82
C GLU A 473 7.81 17.50 27.30
N LEU A 474 6.65 17.68 27.94
CA LEU A 474 6.42 17.26 29.33
C LEU A 474 6.44 15.73 29.51
N GLU A 475 5.76 14.99 28.62
CA GLU A 475 5.82 13.52 28.61
C GLU A 475 7.25 12.99 28.39
N LEU A 476 8.02 13.63 27.50
CA LEU A 476 9.41 13.25 27.23
C LEU A 476 10.31 13.47 28.45
N GLU A 477 10.11 14.56 29.20
CA GLU A 477 10.90 14.82 30.42
C GLU A 477 10.54 13.81 31.53
N GLN A 478 9.26 13.50 31.70
CA GLN A 478 8.81 12.43 32.61
C GLN A 478 9.42 11.06 32.26
N ALA A 479 9.47 10.71 30.96
CA ALA A 479 10.07 9.47 30.49
C ALA A 479 11.59 9.39 30.75
N LYS A 480 12.31 10.53 30.72
CA LYS A 480 13.74 10.58 31.10
C LYS A 480 13.91 10.40 32.61
N ASP A 481 13.06 11.03 33.43
CA ASP A 481 13.10 10.87 34.88
C ASP A 481 12.83 9.41 35.28
N GLU A 482 11.85 8.75 34.64
CA GLU A 482 11.59 7.32 34.80
C GLU A 482 12.77 6.45 34.31
N GLN A 483 13.39 6.77 33.17
CA GLN A 483 14.59 6.07 32.69
C GLN A 483 15.75 6.18 33.71
N HIS A 484 16.03 7.37 34.22
CA HIS A 484 17.09 7.58 35.21
C HIS A 484 16.79 6.87 36.54
N TYR A 485 15.52 6.80 36.95
CA TYR A 485 15.11 6.01 38.11
C TYR A 485 15.39 4.51 37.90
N LEU A 486 14.97 3.96 36.76
CA LEU A 486 15.14 2.54 36.41
C LEU A 486 16.62 2.16 36.23
N GLU A 487 17.45 3.03 35.63
CA GLU A 487 18.90 2.85 35.55
C GLU A 487 19.53 2.77 36.96
N GLY A 488 19.06 3.59 37.91
CA GLY A 488 19.44 3.52 39.32
C GLY A 488 19.06 2.21 40.00
N GLU A 489 17.85 1.70 39.76
CA GLU A 489 17.42 0.39 40.28
C GLU A 489 18.23 -0.77 39.69
N VAL A 490 18.51 -0.75 38.39
CA VAL A 490 19.34 -1.76 37.71
C VAL A 490 20.76 -1.77 38.28
N LEU A 491 21.35 -0.60 38.56
CA LEU A 491 22.65 -0.51 39.23
C LEU A 491 22.60 -1.08 40.65
N SER A 492 21.57 -0.76 41.45
CA SER A 492 21.40 -1.32 42.80
C SER A 492 21.19 -2.84 42.80
N LEU A 493 20.43 -3.38 41.84
CA LEU A 493 20.23 -4.81 41.67
C LEU A 493 21.54 -5.51 41.24
N ARG A 494 22.33 -4.90 40.35
CA ARG A 494 23.63 -5.41 39.94
C ARG A 494 24.64 -5.46 41.09
N GLU A 495 24.65 -4.45 41.95
CA GLU A 495 25.47 -4.43 43.17
C GLU A 495 25.04 -5.50 44.17
N LYS A 496 23.73 -5.65 44.41
CA LYS A 496 23.17 -6.73 45.25
C LYS A 496 23.50 -8.12 44.71
N LEU A 497 23.50 -8.31 43.39
CA LEU A 497 23.88 -9.57 42.75
C LEU A 497 25.38 -9.89 42.93
N LEU A 498 26.25 -8.88 42.83
CA LEU A 498 27.68 -9.01 43.12
C LEU A 498 27.91 -9.45 44.57
N ASN A 499 27.29 -8.73 45.53
CA ASN A 499 27.41 -9.01 46.95
C ASN A 499 26.82 -10.39 47.34
N ALA A 500 25.77 -10.84 46.64
CA ALA A 500 25.23 -12.19 46.83
C ALA A 500 26.20 -13.28 46.30
N MET A 501 26.82 -13.06 45.14
CA MET A 501 27.82 -13.99 44.57
C MET A 501 29.02 -14.18 45.51
N GLU A 502 29.49 -13.12 46.18
CA GLU A 502 30.61 -13.19 47.14
C GLU A 502 30.29 -13.91 48.47
N SER A 503 29.01 -14.26 48.71
CA SER A 503 28.57 -14.92 49.96
C SER A 503 28.40 -16.44 49.88
N VAL A 504 28.58 -17.06 48.70
CA VAL A 504 28.29 -18.49 48.46
C VAL A 504 29.56 -19.35 48.36
N ASP A 505 30.71 -18.84 48.83
CA ASP A 505 31.99 -19.57 48.80
C ASP A 505 32.60 -19.79 50.19
N LEU A 506 31.79 -20.31 51.14
CA LEU A 506 32.26 -20.87 52.42
C LEU A 506 31.25 -21.86 53.05
N THR A 507 31.81 -23.00 53.53
CA THR A 507 31.24 -24.06 54.39
C THR A 507 30.45 -25.24 53.78
N ASN A 508 31.11 -26.41 53.82
CA ASN A 508 30.54 -27.76 53.72
C ASN A 508 29.77 -28.17 55.01
N HIS A 509 28.95 -29.23 54.85
CA HIS A 509 28.80 -30.42 55.73
C HIS A 509 27.41 -30.77 56.34
N ASN A 510 26.98 -32.00 55.96
CA ASN A 510 26.43 -33.09 56.79
C ASN A 510 24.92 -33.24 57.10
N SER A 511 24.57 -34.55 57.16
CA SER A 511 23.40 -35.23 57.75
C SER A 511 22.00 -34.87 57.18
N GLU A 512 21.37 -35.79 56.45
CA GLU A 512 20.63 -37.00 56.92
C GLU A 512 19.23 -36.67 57.47
N GLY A 513 18.20 -37.43 57.06
CA GLY A 513 16.95 -37.43 57.82
C GLY A 513 15.62 -37.66 57.08
N HIS A 514 15.43 -38.89 56.61
CA HIS A 514 14.13 -39.59 56.58
C HIS A 514 13.12 -39.41 55.44
N GLU A 515 12.71 -40.59 54.95
CA GLU A 515 11.76 -40.85 53.88
C GLU A 515 10.34 -41.13 54.43
N LYS A 516 9.31 -40.86 53.62
CA LYS A 516 8.27 -41.84 53.22
C LYS A 516 7.97 -41.54 51.75
N GLY A 517 8.15 -42.47 50.80
CA GLY A 517 7.35 -43.69 50.62
C GLY A 517 6.04 -43.28 49.91
N VAL A 518 5.70 -43.76 48.70
CA VAL A 518 5.73 -45.16 48.22
C VAL A 518 5.84 -45.23 46.68
N ASN A 519 6.67 -46.15 46.19
CA ASN A 519 6.74 -46.88 44.89
C ASN A 519 6.37 -46.18 43.55
N GLY A 520 7.06 -46.41 42.41
CA GLY A 520 8.25 -47.24 42.15
C GLY A 520 8.13 -48.16 40.92
N THR A 521 8.61 -47.69 39.76
CA THR A 521 9.23 -48.46 38.63
C THR A 521 8.42 -49.58 37.91
N ALA A 522 8.50 -49.82 36.59
CA ALA A 522 9.51 -49.44 35.59
C ALA A 522 8.99 -49.46 34.12
N ALA A 523 9.80 -48.83 33.24
CA ALA A 523 10.16 -49.24 31.86
C ALA A 523 9.18 -49.12 30.65
N LEU A 524 9.67 -48.37 29.63
CA LEU A 524 9.45 -48.44 28.15
C LEU A 524 7.99 -48.50 27.63
N TYR A 525 7.56 -47.68 26.65
CA TYR A 525 8.07 -47.56 25.28
C TYR A 525 7.60 -46.26 24.58
N HIS A 526 8.36 -45.83 23.57
CA HIS A 526 8.02 -44.89 22.48
C HIS A 526 7.03 -43.72 22.74
N HIS A 527 7.57 -42.50 22.77
CA HIS A 527 6.88 -41.34 22.17
C HIS A 527 7.66 -40.85 20.95
N ARG A 528 7.06 -40.99 19.77
CA ARG A 528 7.49 -40.38 18.51
C ARG A 528 6.73 -39.06 18.33
N GLU A 529 7.22 -38.23 17.41
CA GLU A 529 6.57 -37.02 16.85
C GLU A 529 6.69 -35.79 17.76
N LYS A 530 7.61 -34.85 17.50
CA LYS A 530 7.81 -33.92 16.37
C LYS A 530 7.03 -32.59 16.50
N ASN A 531 7.81 -31.52 16.42
CA ASN A 531 7.47 -30.15 15.99
C ASN A 531 6.48 -29.35 16.84
N ASN A 532 6.92 -28.16 17.27
CA ASN A 532 6.09 -26.95 17.14
C ASN A 532 6.88 -25.63 16.95
N ASP A 533 8.20 -25.59 17.14
CA ASP A 533 8.98 -24.34 17.05
C ASP A 533 9.34 -23.88 15.61
N ALA A 534 8.78 -24.51 14.58
CA ALA A 534 9.00 -24.19 13.16
C ALA A 534 7.78 -23.52 12.49
N VAL A 535 6.99 -22.77 13.26
CA VAL A 535 5.61 -22.38 12.91
C VAL A 535 5.42 -20.87 12.67
N ILE A 536 6.49 -20.07 12.67
CA ILE A 536 6.38 -18.60 12.60
C ILE A 536 6.36 -18.06 11.15
N TRP A 537 7.08 -18.65 10.19
CA TRP A 537 7.00 -18.31 8.75
C TRP A 537 6.72 -19.57 7.92
N GLY A 538 5.52 -19.66 7.35
CA GLY A 538 5.10 -20.80 6.53
C GLY A 538 3.79 -20.54 5.76
N PRO A 539 3.55 -21.31 4.68
CA PRO A 539 2.47 -21.05 3.72
C PRO A 539 1.07 -21.19 4.33
N LEU A 540 0.07 -20.83 3.52
CA LEU A 540 -1.36 -21.04 3.75
C LEU A 540 -1.66 -22.39 4.42
N ARG A 541 -2.30 -22.36 5.59
CA ARG A 541 -2.55 -23.55 6.42
C ARG A 541 -3.87 -24.24 6.11
N SER A 542 -4.78 -23.56 5.41
CA SER A 542 -6.03 -24.13 4.93
C SER A 542 -6.60 -23.32 3.75
N GLU A 543 -7.51 -23.94 3.00
CA GLU A 543 -8.33 -23.27 1.99
C GLU A 543 -9.17 -22.13 2.60
N LYS A 544 -9.62 -22.28 3.85
CA LYS A 544 -10.31 -21.21 4.59
C LYS A 544 -9.43 -19.97 4.78
N GLU A 545 -8.14 -20.14 5.08
CA GLU A 545 -7.21 -19.00 5.12
C GLU A 545 -7.08 -18.34 3.75
N ALA A 546 -6.99 -19.11 2.66
CA ALA A 546 -6.85 -18.57 1.31
C ALA A 546 -8.07 -17.72 0.89
N LEU A 547 -9.29 -18.22 1.17
CA LEU A 547 -10.53 -17.48 0.95
C LEU A 547 -10.59 -16.19 1.79
N LEU A 548 -10.19 -16.25 3.07
CA LEU A 548 -10.14 -15.07 3.92
C LEU A 548 -9.13 -14.04 3.45
N LEU A 549 -7.94 -14.46 3.04
CA LEU A 549 -6.95 -13.56 2.44
C LEU A 549 -7.48 -12.89 1.18
N GLY A 550 -8.21 -13.62 0.33
CA GLY A 550 -8.89 -13.05 -0.84
C GLY A 550 -9.88 -11.96 -0.45
N ILE A 551 -10.79 -12.23 0.49
CA ILE A 551 -11.81 -11.29 0.97
C ILE A 551 -11.19 -10.06 1.66
N ILE A 552 -10.18 -10.25 2.51
CA ILE A 552 -9.48 -9.15 3.19
C ILE A 552 -8.74 -8.29 2.15
N SER A 553 -8.12 -8.90 1.14
CA SER A 553 -7.39 -8.19 0.09
C SER A 553 -8.33 -7.36 -0.79
N THR A 554 -9.45 -7.93 -1.26
CA THR A 554 -10.42 -7.18 -2.07
C THR A 554 -11.09 -6.07 -1.27
N PHE A 555 -11.44 -6.31 0.00
CA PHE A 555 -11.98 -5.29 0.89
C PHE A 555 -10.96 -4.15 1.09
N LEU A 556 -9.74 -4.44 1.51
CA LEU A 556 -8.75 -3.39 1.80
C LEU A 556 -8.25 -2.67 0.54
N HIS A 557 -8.27 -3.32 -0.64
CA HIS A 557 -7.88 -2.68 -1.89
C HIS A 557 -8.83 -1.54 -2.30
N VAL A 558 -10.13 -1.65 -1.99
CA VAL A 558 -11.11 -0.57 -2.24
C VAL A 558 -11.16 0.49 -1.12
N HIS A 559 -10.34 0.35 -0.06
CA HIS A 559 -10.25 1.30 1.05
C HIS A 559 -8.87 2.01 1.05
N PRO A 560 -8.69 3.11 0.28
CA PRO A 560 -7.38 3.76 0.10
C PRO A 560 -6.75 4.31 1.39
N PHE A 561 -7.57 4.60 2.41
CA PHE A 561 -7.12 5.06 3.73
C PHE A 561 -6.97 3.93 4.77
N GLY A 562 -7.11 2.68 4.34
CA GLY A 562 -7.16 1.50 5.19
C GLY A 562 -8.46 1.38 6.00
N ALA A 563 -8.59 0.29 6.75
CA ALA A 563 -9.72 0.03 7.64
C ALA A 563 -9.26 -0.49 9.00
N ASN A 564 -9.96 -0.11 10.08
CA ASN A 564 -9.70 -0.70 11.39
C ASN A 564 -10.16 -2.17 11.45
N ILE A 565 -9.64 -2.93 12.43
CA ILE A 565 -9.90 -4.38 12.54
C ILE A 565 -11.37 -4.68 12.84
N GLU A 566 -12.07 -3.82 13.59
CA GLU A 566 -13.48 -3.99 13.95
C GLU A 566 -14.41 -3.83 12.74
N TYR A 567 -14.10 -2.89 11.84
CA TYR A 567 -14.86 -2.64 10.62
C TYR A 567 -14.65 -3.76 9.60
N LEU A 568 -13.40 -4.19 9.41
CA LEU A 568 -13.07 -5.37 8.59
C LEU A 568 -13.75 -6.63 9.14
N TRP A 569 -13.72 -6.83 10.46
CA TRP A 569 -14.39 -7.95 11.13
C TRP A 569 -15.92 -7.87 10.96
N SER A 570 -16.55 -6.70 11.14
CA SER A 570 -17.99 -6.51 10.95
C SER A 570 -18.45 -6.84 9.52
N TYR A 571 -17.63 -6.53 8.51
CA TYR A 571 -17.86 -6.95 7.13
C TYR A 571 -17.76 -8.47 6.97
N ILE A 572 -16.68 -9.09 7.45
CA ILE A 572 -16.43 -10.54 7.33
C ILE A 572 -17.44 -11.37 8.14
N GLN A 573 -17.93 -10.87 9.28
CA GLN A 573 -18.92 -11.54 10.12
C GLN A 573 -20.26 -11.77 9.40
N ARG A 574 -20.58 -10.95 8.39
CA ARG A 574 -21.76 -11.16 7.51
C ARG A 574 -21.59 -12.33 6.55
N LEU A 575 -20.36 -12.80 6.34
CA LEU A 575 -19.99 -13.90 5.43
C LEU A 575 -19.67 -15.19 6.20
N ASP A 576 -19.00 -15.11 7.36
CA ASP A 576 -18.79 -16.23 8.28
C ASP A 576 -18.89 -15.75 9.74
N THR A 577 -19.94 -16.20 10.43
CA THR A 577 -20.24 -15.83 11.82
C THR A 577 -19.31 -16.47 12.86
N LYS A 578 -18.41 -17.38 12.46
CA LYS A 578 -17.50 -18.10 13.36
C LYS A 578 -16.12 -17.46 13.51
N ILE A 579 -15.87 -16.33 12.85
CA ILE A 579 -14.54 -15.69 12.82
C ILE A 579 -14.44 -14.59 13.86
N SER A 580 -13.30 -14.56 14.57
CA SER A 580 -12.96 -13.52 15.53
C SER A 580 -12.00 -12.47 14.95
N ALA A 581 -12.09 -11.23 15.43
CA ALA A 581 -11.17 -10.14 15.04
C ALA A 581 -9.69 -10.52 15.25
N GLY A 582 -9.38 -11.22 16.36
CA GLY A 582 -8.03 -11.69 16.67
C GLY A 582 -7.52 -12.86 15.80
N GLU A 583 -8.37 -13.54 15.02
CA GLU A 583 -7.92 -14.46 13.95
C GLU A 583 -7.51 -13.71 12.69
N LEU A 584 -8.30 -12.69 12.32
CA LEU A 584 -8.00 -11.81 11.18
C LEU A 584 -6.68 -11.06 11.42
N GLU A 585 -6.48 -10.47 12.61
CA GLU A 585 -5.25 -9.75 12.93
C GLU A 585 -4.02 -10.67 12.86
N ARG A 586 -4.06 -11.87 13.45
CA ARG A 586 -2.96 -12.86 13.36
C ARG A 586 -2.67 -13.31 11.93
N LEU A 587 -3.70 -13.42 11.09
CA LEU A 587 -3.55 -13.79 9.68
C LEU A 587 -2.83 -12.69 8.89
N MET A 588 -3.14 -11.42 9.17
CA MET A 588 -2.57 -10.26 8.47
C MET A 588 -1.15 -9.92 8.95
N VAL A 589 -0.88 -9.99 10.26
CA VAL A 589 0.47 -9.83 10.84
C VAL A 589 1.48 -10.81 10.22
N ARG A 590 1.04 -12.01 9.84
CA ARG A 590 1.90 -13.03 9.22
C ARG A 590 2.31 -12.70 7.77
N LEU A 591 1.68 -11.72 7.13
CA LEU A 591 1.88 -11.40 5.70
C LEU A 591 2.22 -9.90 5.49
N PRO A 592 3.36 -9.41 6.02
CA PRO A 592 3.72 -7.99 5.99
C PRO A 592 3.93 -7.42 4.59
N ASN A 593 4.20 -8.28 3.59
CA ASN A 593 4.34 -7.88 2.18
C ASN A 593 2.99 -7.71 1.46
N MET A 594 1.87 -8.03 2.12
CA MET A 594 0.52 -7.99 1.55
C MET A 594 -0.42 -7.09 2.35
N PHE A 595 -0.26 -7.05 3.68
CA PHE A 595 -0.94 -6.10 4.55
C PHE A 595 0.03 -5.36 5.45
N GLN A 596 -0.16 -4.05 5.54
CA GLN A 596 0.58 -3.18 6.43
C GLN A 596 -0.37 -2.61 7.49
N GLN A 597 0.03 -2.68 8.76
CA GLN A 597 -0.63 -1.93 9.82
C GLN A 597 -0.04 -0.52 9.84
N GLU A 598 -0.89 0.47 9.59
CA GLU A 598 -0.58 1.87 9.73
C GLU A 598 -1.35 2.46 10.90
N PHE A 599 -0.75 3.46 11.55
CA PHE A 599 -1.45 4.31 12.50
C PHE A 599 -1.88 5.56 11.76
N SER A 600 -3.18 5.80 11.68
CA SER A 600 -3.75 6.98 11.00
C SER A 600 -4.42 7.89 12.01
N GLY A 601 -4.09 9.19 11.94
CA GLY A 601 -4.45 10.17 12.96
C GLY A 601 -3.24 10.60 13.80
N VAL A 602 -3.46 11.56 14.70
CA VAL A 602 -2.45 12.10 15.61
C VAL A 602 -3.04 12.13 17.02
N GLY A 603 -2.24 11.82 18.04
CA GLY A 603 -2.65 11.87 19.45
C GLY A 603 -3.83 10.94 19.77
N ALA A 604 -4.92 11.49 20.32
CA ALA A 604 -6.08 10.73 20.78
C ALA A 604 -6.93 10.12 19.64
N THR A 605 -6.69 10.50 18.38
CA THR A 605 -7.36 9.94 17.20
C THR A 605 -6.51 8.89 16.47
N LEU A 606 -5.44 8.39 17.11
CA LEU A 606 -4.53 7.40 16.54
C LEU A 606 -5.24 6.06 16.36
N GLU A 607 -5.75 5.82 15.16
CA GLU A 607 -6.49 4.63 14.80
C GLU A 607 -5.55 3.60 14.14
N LYS A 608 -5.55 2.37 14.66
CA LYS A 608 -4.91 1.23 14.00
C LYS A 608 -5.71 0.85 12.76
N ARG A 609 -5.17 1.13 11.58
CA ARG A 609 -5.75 0.72 10.30
C ARG A 609 -4.85 -0.27 9.59
N TRP A 610 -5.48 -1.18 8.86
CA TRP A 610 -4.82 -2.08 7.94
C TRP A 610 -4.99 -1.56 6.52
N LYS A 611 -3.92 -1.60 5.73
CA LYS A 611 -3.92 -1.36 4.28
C LYS A 611 -3.45 -2.59 3.53
N PHE A 612 -3.89 -2.71 2.27
CA PHE A 612 -3.36 -3.69 1.33
C PHE A 612 -2.20 -3.10 0.54
N CYS A 613 -1.00 -3.66 0.70
CA CYS A 613 0.24 -3.23 0.04
C CYS A 613 0.79 -4.28 -0.95
N GLY A 614 0.04 -5.35 -1.23
CA GLY A 614 0.49 -6.47 -2.08
C GLY A 614 0.86 -6.11 -3.52
N PHE A 615 0.46 -4.95 -4.02
CA PHE A 615 0.87 -4.43 -5.34
C PHE A 615 2.06 -3.46 -5.30
N GLU A 616 2.49 -3.00 -4.11
CA GLU A 616 3.58 -2.02 -3.99
C GLU A 616 4.95 -2.69 -4.11
N THR A 617 5.08 -3.92 -3.63
CA THR A 617 6.27 -4.77 -3.84
C THR A 617 6.49 -5.14 -5.31
N LEU A 618 5.44 -5.12 -6.15
CA LEU A 618 5.55 -5.29 -7.60
C LEU A 618 6.03 -4.03 -8.34
N LYS A 619 5.97 -2.85 -7.71
CA LYS A 619 6.50 -1.59 -8.29
C LYS A 619 7.99 -1.36 -8.01
N SER A 620 8.60 -2.19 -7.16
CA SER A 620 10.03 -2.15 -6.81
C SER A 620 10.86 -3.23 -7.50
N VAL A 621 10.37 -3.79 -8.61
CA VAL A 621 10.90 -4.94 -9.35
C VAL A 621 11.14 -4.58 -10.80
#